data_AF-A0A7M1S3L9-F1
#
_entry.id   AF-A0A7M1S3L9-F1
#
_cell.length_a   1.000
_cell.length_b   1.000
_cell.length_c   1.000
_cell.angle_alpha   90.00
_cell.angle_beta   90.00
_cell.angle_gamma   90.00
#
_symmetry.space_group_name_H-M   'P 1'
#
loop_
_entity.id
_entity.type
_entity.pdbx_description
1 polymer ?
#
loop_
_entity_poly.entity_id
_entity_poly.type
_entity_poly.pdbx_seq_one_letter_code
_entity_poly.pdbx_strand_id
1 'polypeptide(L)'
;MMIILSVFIGMSSSLQAENGKKVFETYCWGCHHQTAVAFGPSFTEIASKRSAEEIQGMITDPAAVSSVFGYRRNAMPAFKLTKEELEAITQYILSYKPKVFSEEKQ
;
A
#
# COMPACT_ATOMS: atom_id res chain seq x y z
N MET A 1 35.58 -29.38 14.71
CA MET A 1 35.24 -27.95 14.75
C MET A 1 34.31 -27.68 13.57
N MET A 2 32.99 -27.69 13.79
CA MET A 2 31.97 -27.58 12.73
C MET A 2 31.70 -26.11 12.47
N ILE A 3 32.16 -25.58 11.33
CA ILE A 3 31.84 -24.23 10.89
C ILE A 3 30.48 -24.31 10.19
N ILE A 4 29.42 -23.96 10.91
CA ILE A 4 28.09 -23.75 10.32
C ILE A 4 28.10 -22.35 9.73
N LEU A 5 28.30 -22.25 8.42
CA LEU A 5 28.15 -21.01 7.68
C LEU A 5 26.64 -20.72 7.55
N SER A 6 26.14 -19.85 8.42
CA SER A 6 24.76 -19.37 8.40
C SER A 6 24.51 -18.54 7.13
N VAL A 7 23.94 -19.16 6.09
CA VAL A 7 23.51 -18.46 4.89
C VAL A 7 22.21 -17.71 5.21
N PHE A 8 22.30 -16.43 5.54
CA PHE A 8 21.15 -15.51 5.55
C PHE A 8 20.79 -15.16 4.09
N ILE A 9 19.85 -15.92 3.51
CA ILE A 9 19.27 -15.61 2.19
C ILE A 9 18.22 -14.50 2.39
N GLY A 10 18.63 -13.25 2.22
CA GLY A 10 17.73 -12.09 2.13
C GLY A 10 17.38 -11.78 0.68
N MET A 11 16.40 -12.49 0.09
CA MET A 11 15.85 -12.19 -1.24
C MET A 11 14.34 -12.45 -1.26
N SER A 12 13.54 -11.57 -0.66
CA SER A 12 12.07 -11.70 -0.63
C SER A 12 11.31 -10.48 -1.15
N SER A 13 12.00 -9.37 -1.43
CA SER A 13 11.38 -8.09 -1.76
C SER A 13 10.69 -8.07 -3.13
N SER A 14 11.26 -8.73 -4.15
CA SER A 14 10.69 -8.73 -5.50
C SER A 14 9.37 -9.51 -5.60
N LEU A 15 9.22 -10.59 -4.82
CA LEU A 15 8.02 -11.42 -4.82
C LEU A 15 6.82 -10.67 -4.21
N GLN A 16 7.05 -9.88 -3.16
CA GLN A 16 6.01 -9.07 -2.52
C GLN A 16 5.49 -7.94 -3.42
N ALA A 17 6.34 -7.30 -4.22
CA ALA A 17 5.91 -6.24 -5.13
C ALA A 17 5.04 -6.76 -6.29
N GLU A 18 5.39 -7.91 -6.88
CA GLU A 18 4.57 -8.56 -7.92
C GLU A 18 3.19 -8.96 -7.38
N ASN A 19 3.15 -9.49 -6.14
CA ASN A 19 1.92 -9.83 -5.46
C ASN A 19 1.04 -8.59 -5.22
N GLY A 20 1.63 -7.46 -4.83
CA GLY A 20 0.87 -6.23 -4.57
C GLY A 20 0.19 -5.64 -5.81
N LYS A 21 0.88 -5.65 -6.96
CA LYS A 21 0.28 -5.25 -8.24
C LYS A 21 -0.90 -6.15 -8.61
N LYS A 22 -0.79 -7.46 -8.41
CA LYS A 22 -1.87 -8.41 -8.67
C LYS A 22 -3.09 -8.16 -7.78
N VAL A 23 -2.89 -7.89 -6.49
CA VAL A 23 -3.98 -7.51 -5.56
C VAL A 23 -4.65 -6.20 -6.02
N PHE A 24 -3.86 -5.21 -6.45
CA PHE A 24 -4.38 -3.96 -7.01
C PHE A 24 -5.29 -4.21 -8.24
N GLU A 25 -4.81 -4.98 -9.21
CA GLU A 25 -5.54 -5.32 -10.45
C GLU A 25 -6.76 -6.22 -10.20
N THR A 26 -6.82 -6.89 -9.05
CA THR A 26 -7.96 -7.74 -8.69
C THR A 26 -9.05 -6.95 -7.97
N TYR A 27 -8.68 -6.08 -7.03
CA TYR A 27 -9.63 -5.49 -6.08
C TYR A 27 -9.74 -3.97 -6.13
N CYS A 28 -8.68 -3.25 -6.51
CA CYS A 28 -8.57 -1.82 -6.26
C CYS A 28 -8.64 -0.96 -7.54
N TRP A 29 -8.20 -1.49 -8.68
CA TRP A 29 -8.03 -0.75 -9.94
C TRP A 29 -9.31 -0.10 -10.48
N GLY A 30 -10.48 -0.67 -10.17
CA GLY A 30 -11.76 -0.12 -10.62
C GLY A 30 -12.10 1.24 -9.98
N CYS A 31 -11.49 1.58 -8.85
CA CYS A 31 -11.76 2.82 -8.12
C CYS A 31 -10.52 3.71 -7.93
N HIS A 32 -9.33 3.12 -7.84
CA HIS A 32 -8.09 3.84 -7.59
C HIS A 32 -7.16 3.77 -8.79
N HIS A 33 -6.52 4.90 -9.09
CA HIS A 33 -5.39 4.96 -10.02
C HIS A 33 -4.11 5.28 -9.24
N GLN A 34 -2.95 4.84 -9.72
CA GLN A 34 -1.72 4.95 -8.95
C GLN A 34 -1.26 6.40 -8.79
N THR A 35 -1.40 7.22 -9.84
CA THR A 35 -0.86 8.60 -9.87
C THR A 35 -1.91 9.70 -10.04
N ALA A 36 -3.15 9.34 -10.35
CA ALA A 36 -4.21 10.30 -10.67
C ALA A 36 -5.44 10.00 -9.81
N VAL A 37 -6.28 11.01 -9.58
CA VAL A 37 -7.55 10.82 -8.90
C VAL A 37 -8.50 10.07 -9.84
N ALA A 38 -9.24 9.11 -9.28
CA ALA A 38 -10.30 8.37 -9.97
C ALA A 38 -11.58 8.45 -9.12
N PHE A 39 -12.26 7.34 -8.86
CA PHE A 39 -13.35 7.32 -7.86
C PHE A 39 -12.83 7.49 -6.44
N GLY A 40 -11.62 7.00 -6.17
CA GLY A 40 -10.85 7.23 -4.95
C GLY A 40 -9.62 8.11 -5.18
N PRO A 41 -8.95 8.55 -4.09
CA PRO A 41 -7.69 9.27 -4.17
C PRO A 41 -6.58 8.43 -4.82
N SER A 42 -5.58 9.07 -5.41
CA SER A 42 -4.46 8.36 -6.04
C SER A 42 -3.57 7.67 -5.01
N PHE A 43 -2.85 6.62 -5.41
CA PHE A 43 -1.87 5.98 -4.50
C PHE A 43 -0.74 6.94 -4.13
N THR A 44 -0.34 7.84 -5.02
CA THR A 44 0.58 8.94 -4.70
C THR A 44 0.07 9.81 -3.56
N GLU A 45 -1.21 10.19 -3.56
CA GLU A 45 -1.80 10.96 -2.47
C GLU A 45 -1.87 10.15 -1.18
N ILE A 46 -2.37 8.90 -1.26
CA ILE A 46 -2.48 8.00 -0.10
C ILE A 46 -1.12 7.80 0.55
N ALA A 47 -0.09 7.42 -0.23
CA ALA A 47 1.27 7.16 0.25
C ALA A 47 1.98 8.40 0.81
N SER A 48 1.52 9.60 0.44
CA SER A 48 2.02 10.87 0.99
C SER A 48 1.41 11.21 2.35
N LYS A 49 0.18 10.73 2.62
CA LYS A 49 -0.62 11.16 3.77
C LYS A 49 -0.83 10.08 4.83
N ARG A 50 -0.65 8.80 4.50
CA ARG A 50 -1.05 7.68 5.34
C ARG A 50 0.12 6.76 5.70
N SER A 51 0.08 6.23 6.91
CA SER A 51 0.95 5.13 7.36
C SER A 51 0.50 3.78 6.79
N ALA A 52 1.34 2.75 6.93
CA ALA A 52 0.98 1.40 6.53
C ALA A 52 -0.26 0.89 7.28
N GLU A 53 -0.34 1.15 8.58
CA GLU A 53 -1.43 0.74 9.46
C GLU A 53 -2.74 1.45 9.10
N GLU A 54 -2.67 2.75 8.77
CA GLU A 54 -3.81 3.52 8.28
C GLU A 54 -4.34 2.99 6.94
N ILE A 55 -3.46 2.61 6.02
CA ILE A 55 -3.83 1.99 4.74
C ILE A 55 -4.51 0.65 4.98
N GLN A 56 -3.92 -0.21 5.82
CA GLN A 56 -4.48 -1.52 6.14
C GLN A 56 -5.84 -1.41 6.83
N GLY A 57 -5.97 -0.49 7.79
CA GLY A 57 -7.23 -0.22 8.48
C GLY A 57 -8.32 0.24 7.52
N MET A 58 -7.99 1.13 6.57
CA MET A 58 -8.96 1.55 5.54
C MET A 58 -9.36 0.39 4.62
N ILE A 59 -8.47 -0.55 4.33
CA ILE A 59 -8.79 -1.72 3.48
C ILE A 59 -9.72 -2.71 4.22
N THR A 60 -9.48 -2.93 5.51
CA THR A 60 -10.20 -3.96 6.30
C THR A 60 -11.49 -3.45 6.93
N ASP A 61 -11.54 -2.19 7.34
CA ASP A 61 -12.74 -1.54 7.91
C ASP A 61 -12.89 -0.08 7.43
N PRO A 62 -13.22 0.12 6.14
CA PRO A 62 -13.42 1.45 5.58
C PRO A 62 -14.63 2.16 6.20
N ALA A 63 -15.61 1.43 6.74
CA ALA A 63 -16.79 2.03 7.38
C ALA A 63 -16.38 2.81 8.64
N ALA A 64 -15.55 2.23 9.50
CA ALA A 64 -15.02 2.93 10.66
C ALA A 64 -13.98 3.98 10.26
N VAL A 65 -12.98 3.59 9.46
CA VAL A 65 -11.78 4.41 9.22
C VAL A 65 -12.06 5.63 8.34
N SER A 66 -12.97 5.53 7.37
CA SER A 66 -13.29 6.66 6.49
C SER A 66 -13.76 7.90 7.25
N SER A 67 -14.53 7.70 8.33
CA SER A 67 -15.03 8.78 9.18
C SER A 67 -13.88 9.47 9.94
N VAL A 68 -12.91 8.69 10.44
CA VAL A 68 -11.70 9.19 11.10
C VAL A 68 -10.85 10.03 10.13
N PHE A 69 -10.83 9.64 8.85
CA PHE A 69 -10.15 10.39 7.80
C PHE A 69 -10.93 11.63 7.31
N GLY A 70 -12.12 11.88 7.85
CA GLY A 70 -12.94 13.06 7.54
C GLY A 70 -13.83 12.92 6.31
N TYR A 71 -14.00 11.70 5.76
CA TYR A 71 -14.91 11.48 4.66
C TYR A 71 -16.38 11.48 5.14
N ARG A 72 -17.22 12.27 4.47
CA ARG A 72 -18.66 12.34 4.78
C ARG A 72 -19.45 11.12 4.29
N ARG A 73 -18.94 10.43 3.26
CA ARG A 73 -19.54 9.24 2.67
C ARG A 73 -18.42 8.28 2.30
N ASN A 74 -18.68 6.99 2.45
CA ASN A 74 -17.75 5.93 2.08
C ASN A 74 -18.41 4.99 1.08
N ALA A 75 -17.79 4.84 -0.08
CA ALA A 75 -18.16 3.85 -1.09
C ALA A 75 -17.17 2.69 -1.17
N MET A 76 -16.05 2.76 -0.43
CA MET A 76 -15.05 1.70 -0.42
C MET A 76 -15.59 0.51 0.38
N PRO A 77 -15.73 -0.68 -0.24
CA PRO A 77 -16.16 -1.88 0.46
C PRO A 77 -15.03 -2.41 1.34
N ALA A 78 -15.38 -3.14 2.40
CA ALA A 78 -14.41 -3.88 3.20
C ALA A 78 -13.89 -5.08 2.40
N PHE A 79 -12.56 -5.30 2.41
CA PHE A 79 -11.94 -6.44 1.74
C PHE A 79 -11.43 -7.46 2.77
N LYS A 80 -11.66 -8.74 2.47
CA LYS A 80 -11.11 -9.86 3.25
C LYS A 80 -9.89 -10.42 2.53
N LEU A 81 -8.77 -9.73 2.66
CA LEU A 81 -7.49 -10.16 2.10
C LEU A 81 -6.77 -11.09 3.08
N THR A 82 -5.91 -11.98 2.58
CA THR A 82 -4.95 -12.67 3.46
C THR A 82 -3.96 -11.66 4.03
N LYS A 83 -3.21 -12.06 5.07
CA LYS A 83 -2.17 -11.20 5.65
C LYS A 83 -1.13 -10.80 4.60
N GLU A 84 -0.74 -11.75 3.75
CA GLU A 84 0.26 -11.57 2.70
C GLU A 84 -0.26 -10.63 1.61
N GLU A 85 -1.52 -10.77 1.20
CA GLU A 85 -2.15 -9.87 0.23
C GLU A 85 -2.26 -8.46 0.78
N LEU A 86 -2.68 -8.31 2.05
CA LEU A 86 -2.82 -7.03 2.72
C LEU A 86 -1.47 -6.31 2.87
N GLU A 87 -0.43 -7.04 3.24
CA GLU A 87 0.93 -6.50 3.30
C GLU A 87 1.44 -6.11 1.91
N ALA A 88 1.25 -6.98 0.91
CA ALA A 88 1.69 -6.73 -0.46
C ALA A 88 1.02 -5.51 -1.10
N ILE A 89 -0.31 -5.35 -0.98
CA ILE A 89 -1.01 -4.17 -1.50
C ILE A 89 -0.60 -2.89 -0.76
N THR A 90 -0.35 -2.98 0.54
CA THR A 90 0.11 -1.83 1.33
C THR A 90 1.48 -1.37 0.84
N GLN A 91 2.43 -2.28 0.65
CA GLN A 91 3.75 -1.95 0.09
C GLN A 91 3.65 -1.42 -1.35
N TYR A 92 2.76 -1.99 -2.16
CA TYR A 92 2.52 -1.49 -3.51
C TYR A 92 2.00 -0.05 -3.51
N ILE A 93 1.02 0.28 -2.66
CA ILE A 93 0.52 1.67 -2.50
C ILE A 93 1.66 2.58 -2.06
N LEU A 94 2.41 2.21 -1.02
CA LEU A 94 3.50 3.03 -0.46
C LEU A 94 4.65 3.25 -1.44
N SER A 95 4.86 2.35 -2.41
CA SER A 95 5.87 2.52 -3.46
C SER A 95 5.63 3.75 -4.35
N TYR A 96 4.41 4.30 -4.35
CA TYR A 96 4.05 5.53 -5.08
C TYR A 96 4.29 6.82 -4.30
N LYS A 97 4.91 6.76 -3.11
CA LYS A 97 5.30 7.96 -2.35
C LYS A 97 6.26 8.82 -3.19
N PRO A 98 5.96 10.12 -3.41
CA PRO A 98 6.86 11.02 -4.14
C PRO A 98 8.24 11.07 -3.50
N LYS A 99 9.28 10.99 -4.32
CA LYS A 99 10.64 11.31 -3.87
C LYS A 99 10.71 12.81 -3.66
N VAL A 100 10.93 13.25 -2.42
CA VAL A 100 11.22 14.65 -2.14
C VAL A 100 12.64 14.89 -2.62
N PHE A 101 12.79 15.62 -3.74
CA PHE A 101 14.08 16.17 -4.10
C PHE A 101 14.30 17.40 -3.22
N SER A 102 15.17 17.29 -2.21
CA SER A 102 15.73 18.50 -1.59
C SER A 102 16.61 19.17 -2.63
N GLU A 103 16.24 20.38 -3.04
CA GLU A 103 17.10 21.24 -3.85
C GLU A 103 18.38 21.53 -3.06
N GLU A 104 19.45 20.78 -3.33
CA GLU A 104 20.81 21.21 -3.00
C GLU A 104 21.12 22.37 -3.96
N LYS A 105 20.83 23.57 -3.47
CA LYS A 105 21.14 24.83 -4.13
C LYS A 105 22.67 24.92 -4.28
N GLN A 106 23.18 24.72 -5.49
CA GLN A 106 24.52 25.13 -5.88
C GLN A 106 24.58 26.65 -6.09
#